data_AF-A0A060UQW7-F1
#
_entry.id   AF-A0A060UQW7-F1
#
_cell.length_a   1.000
_cell.length_b   1.000
_cell.length_c   1.000
_cell.angle_alpha   90.00
_cell.angle_beta   90.00
_cell.angle_gamma   90.00
#
_symmetry.space_group_name_H-M   'P 1'
#
loop_
_entity.id
_entity.type
_entity.pdbx_description
1 polymer ?
#
loop_
_entity_poly.entity_id
_entity_poly.type
_entity_poly.pdbx_seq_one_letter_code
_entity_poly.pdbx_strand_id
1 'polypeptide(L)'
;MFIVVTGIGAGLGADGLMALLKAVQHVSYGYEQGHFQTAVAQVSAWHRLAVLIAAGLLATFMVWLLRKLSHGANSDIVHAIWFQSGRVNFWHTIVQAMLSMTIVGMGASLGREGAPKQVGLAIASVLSRWGRLTSAETRFLAACGAGAGMGAIYNVPLGGALFALEVLLGTVALPLILPAMTAALIATAVSWITLPNQPTYTIPFIRSILESCSGPFSSDHWLGSCPFYLCGSLFGLMPINHSPDGPCGPPYPCLPCLAFSPFPIHSFWGTVWISLSLPLAINSRCS
;
A
#
# COMPACT_ATOMS: atom_id res chain seq x y z
N MET A 1 6.51 -18.95 12.50
CA MET A 1 6.04 -18.18 13.67
C MET A 1 6.26 -16.67 13.51
N PHE A 2 7.49 -16.18 13.30
CA PHE A 2 7.78 -14.74 13.19
C PHE A 2 6.95 -14.01 12.13
N ILE A 3 6.70 -14.63 10.98
CA ILE A 3 5.88 -14.08 9.89
C ILE A 3 4.45 -13.76 10.36
N VAL A 4 3.83 -14.68 11.10
CA VAL A 4 2.47 -14.52 11.63
C VAL A 4 2.44 -13.38 12.64
N VAL A 5 3.41 -13.33 13.55
CA VAL A 5 3.51 -12.25 14.56
C VAL A 5 3.75 -10.90 13.90
N THR A 6 4.60 -10.84 12.87
CA THR A 6 4.81 -9.62 12.07
C THR A 6 3.53 -9.20 11.35
N GLY A 7 2.75 -10.14 10.79
CA GLY A 7 1.46 -9.84 10.15
C GLY A 7 0.46 -9.26 11.14
N ILE A 8 0.29 -9.88 12.32
CA ILE A 8 -0.59 -9.37 13.37
C ILE A 8 -0.15 -7.97 13.82
N GLY A 9 1.14 -7.79 14.10
CA GLY A 9 1.67 -6.50 14.52
C GLY A 9 1.50 -5.42 13.44
N ALA A 10 1.75 -5.74 12.17
CA ALA A 10 1.57 -4.81 11.06
C ALA A 10 0.10 -4.42 10.87
N GLY A 11 -0.85 -5.36 11.05
CA GLY A 11 -2.28 -5.09 11.03
C GLY A 11 -2.73 -4.16 12.16
N LEU A 12 -2.33 -4.45 13.40
CA LEU A 12 -2.63 -3.57 14.55
C LEU A 12 -1.98 -2.18 14.40
N GLY A 13 -0.76 -2.14 13.85
CA GLY A 13 -0.07 -0.89 13.54
C GLY A 13 -0.78 -0.08 12.47
N ALA A 14 -1.31 -0.73 11.44
CA ALA A 14 -2.13 -0.12 10.40
C ALA A 14 -3.42 0.48 10.98
N ASP A 15 -4.11 -0.26 11.85
CA ASP A 15 -5.31 0.20 12.54
C ASP A 15 -5.04 1.42 13.41
N GLY A 16 -3.97 1.39 14.21
CA GLY A 16 -3.53 2.53 15.00
C GLY A 16 -3.21 3.75 14.14
N LEU A 17 -2.58 3.56 12.98
CA LEU A 17 -2.24 4.63 12.05
C LEU A 17 -3.50 5.25 11.41
N MET A 18 -4.49 4.43 11.07
CA MET A 18 -5.77 4.90 10.55
C MET A 18 -6.63 5.59 11.61
N ALA A 19 -6.61 5.09 12.84
CA ALA A 19 -7.24 5.78 13.97
C ALA A 19 -6.61 7.15 14.20
N LEU A 20 -5.27 7.25 14.12
CA LEU A 20 -4.56 8.53 14.21
C LEU A 20 -4.96 9.48 13.07
N LEU A 21 -5.05 8.99 11.83
CA LEU A 21 -5.49 9.81 10.69
C LEU A 21 -6.90 10.38 10.95
N LYS A 22 -7.85 9.53 11.34
CA LYS A 22 -9.23 9.95 11.63
C LYS A 22 -9.28 10.96 12.76
N ALA A 23 -8.51 10.75 13.83
CA ALA A 23 -8.43 11.68 14.95
C ALA A 23 -7.89 13.06 14.53
N VAL A 24 -6.85 13.10 13.70
CA VAL A 24 -6.28 14.37 13.19
C VAL A 24 -7.26 15.08 12.26
N GLN A 25 -7.96 14.34 11.40
CA GLN A 25 -9.00 14.90 10.52
C GLN A 25 -10.18 15.45 11.33
N HIS A 26 -10.59 14.73 12.37
CA HIS A 26 -11.63 15.17 13.28
C HIS A 26 -11.24 16.47 14.00
N VAL A 27 -10.03 16.54 14.56
CA VAL A 27 -9.53 17.74 15.27
C VAL A 27 -9.34 18.93 14.32
N SER A 28 -8.85 18.69 13.10
CA SER A 28 -8.52 19.78 12.16
C SER A 28 -9.74 20.32 11.41
N TYR A 29 -10.72 19.47 11.10
CA TYR A 29 -11.84 19.81 10.21
C TYR A 29 -13.23 19.47 10.79
N GLY A 30 -13.33 18.99 12.03
CA GLY A 30 -14.61 18.59 12.64
C GLY A 30 -15.24 17.37 11.96
N TYR A 31 -14.44 16.52 11.33
CA TYR A 31 -14.90 15.37 10.57
C TYR A 31 -15.48 14.29 11.50
N GLU A 32 -16.80 14.10 11.51
CA GLU A 32 -17.46 13.00 12.24
C GLU A 32 -17.90 11.86 11.32
N GLN A 33 -18.61 12.15 10.22
CA GLN A 33 -19.07 11.16 9.23
C GLN A 33 -19.23 11.78 7.83
N GLY A 34 -18.88 11.05 6.75
CA GLY A 34 -19.05 11.48 5.34
C GLY A 34 -17.79 11.32 4.48
N HIS A 35 -17.77 11.87 3.25
CA HIS A 35 -16.54 11.93 2.46
C HIS A 35 -15.65 13.08 2.95
N PHE A 36 -14.36 12.85 3.23
CA PHE A 36 -13.44 13.92 3.69
C PHE A 36 -13.51 15.22 2.86
N GLN A 37 -13.79 15.09 1.56
CA GLN A 37 -13.99 16.22 0.65
C GLN A 37 -15.12 17.15 1.07
N THR A 38 -16.23 16.64 1.63
CA THR A 38 -17.37 17.47 2.06
C THR A 38 -17.06 18.24 3.33
N ALA A 39 -16.33 17.64 4.27
CA ALA A 39 -15.89 18.32 5.50
C ALA A 39 -14.88 19.44 5.19
N VAL A 40 -13.91 19.19 4.30
CA VAL A 40 -12.99 20.25 3.86
C VAL A 40 -13.76 21.34 3.11
N ALA A 41 -14.71 20.98 2.24
CA ALA A 41 -15.50 21.93 1.44
C ALA A 41 -16.35 22.90 2.28
N GLN A 42 -16.82 22.48 3.46
CA GLN A 42 -17.63 23.31 4.36
C GLN A 42 -16.79 24.27 5.21
N VAL A 43 -15.49 24.01 5.37
CA VAL A 43 -14.58 24.86 6.15
C VAL A 43 -14.08 26.04 5.31
N SER A 44 -14.00 27.23 5.91
CA SER A 44 -13.61 28.47 5.21
C SER A 44 -12.18 28.40 4.64
N ALA A 45 -11.94 29.12 3.54
CA ALA A 45 -10.63 29.12 2.86
C ALA A 45 -9.48 29.52 3.80
N TRP A 46 -9.72 30.45 4.73
CA TRP A 46 -8.73 30.88 5.71
C TRP A 46 -8.37 29.80 6.73
N HIS A 47 -9.33 28.99 7.19
CA HIS A 47 -9.04 27.85 8.06
C HIS A 47 -8.20 26.80 7.34
N ARG A 48 -8.48 26.53 6.06
CA ARG A 48 -7.67 25.59 5.26
C ARG A 48 -6.23 26.07 5.14
N LEU A 49 -6.02 27.36 4.85
CA LEU A 49 -4.69 27.95 4.80
C LEU A 49 -3.98 27.90 6.15
N ALA A 50 -4.68 28.20 7.25
CA ALA A 50 -4.11 28.14 8.60
C ALA A 50 -3.66 26.71 8.96
N VAL A 51 -4.48 25.70 8.66
CA VAL A 51 -4.14 24.28 8.92
C VAL A 51 -2.96 23.84 8.05
N LEU A 52 -2.88 24.26 6.78
CA LEU A 52 -1.74 23.94 5.91
C LEU A 52 -0.43 24.60 6.39
N ILE A 53 -0.49 25.85 6.84
CA ILE A 53 0.67 26.54 7.42
C ILE A 53 1.10 25.82 8.70
N ALA A 54 0.15 25.46 9.57
CA ALA A 54 0.44 24.70 10.79
C ALA A 54 1.08 23.34 10.48
N ALA A 55 0.60 22.63 9.45
CA ALA A 55 1.18 21.37 9.00
C ALA A 55 2.62 21.55 8.50
N GLY A 56 2.90 22.60 7.73
CA GLY A 56 4.25 22.93 7.27
C GLY A 56 5.22 23.28 8.40
N LEU A 57 4.75 24.07 9.38
CA LEU A 57 5.53 24.40 10.58
C LEU A 57 5.81 23.15 11.43
N LEU A 58 4.80 22.31 11.64
CA LEU A 58 4.93 21.07 12.39
C LEU A 58 5.91 20.11 11.70
N ALA A 59 5.82 19.95 10.38
CA ALA A 59 6.73 19.14 9.60
C ALA A 59 8.18 19.62 9.72
N THR A 60 8.40 20.92 9.55
CA THR A 60 9.74 21.53 9.64
C THR A 60 10.32 21.40 11.04
N PHE A 61 9.53 21.71 12.07
CA PHE A 61 9.94 21.61 13.47
C PHE A 61 10.30 20.18 13.86
N MET A 62 9.48 19.20 13.46
CA MET A 62 9.72 17.81 13.82
C MET A 62 10.86 17.17 13.04
N VAL A 63 11.04 17.48 11.76
CA VAL A 63 12.23 17.03 11.01
C VAL A 63 13.50 17.63 11.61
N TRP A 64 13.46 18.91 12.00
CA TRP A 64 14.57 19.55 12.70
C TRP A 64 14.87 18.86 14.05
N LEU A 65 13.84 18.57 14.84
CA LEU A 65 13.98 17.90 16.14
C LEU A 65 14.52 16.47 15.99
N LEU A 66 13.98 15.69 15.04
CA LEU A 66 14.43 14.32 14.78
C LEU A 66 15.89 14.29 14.32
N ARG A 67 16.30 15.23 13.46
CA ARG A 67 17.71 15.36 13.04
C ARG A 67 18.63 15.75 14.18
N LYS A 68 18.17 16.62 15.09
CA LYS A 68 18.95 17.03 16.27
C LYS A 68 19.12 15.90 17.28
N LEU A 69 18.06 15.10 17.49
CA LEU A 69 18.07 14.00 18.46
C LEU A 69 18.69 12.71 17.90
N SER A 70 18.56 12.45 16.61
CA SER A 70 19.08 11.25 15.96
C SER A 70 20.19 11.60 14.98
N HIS A 71 21.43 11.62 15.48
CA HIS A 71 22.61 11.70 14.62
C HIS A 71 22.78 10.36 13.87
N GLY A 72 22.33 10.31 12.61
CA GLY A 72 22.54 9.17 11.71
C GLY A 72 21.34 8.21 11.53
N ALA A 73 20.16 8.48 12.10
CA ALA A 73 18.98 7.67 11.83
C ALA A 73 18.34 8.05 10.48
N ASN A 74 18.65 7.28 9.44
CA ASN A 74 17.99 7.40 8.14
C ASN A 74 16.67 6.63 8.16
N SER A 75 15.61 7.29 7.73
CA SER A 75 14.25 6.76 7.71
C SER A 75 13.83 6.13 6.39
N ASP A 76 14.74 6.14 5.42
CA ASP A 76 14.51 5.54 4.12
C ASP A 76 14.45 4.02 4.27
N ILE A 77 13.26 3.48 3.99
CA ILE A 77 12.94 2.05 4.07
C ILE A 77 13.89 1.26 3.18
N VAL A 78 14.15 1.74 1.95
CA VAL A 78 15.00 1.03 0.99
C VAL A 78 16.42 1.02 1.52
N HIS A 79 16.95 2.17 1.94
CA HIS A 79 18.27 2.24 2.53
C HIS A 79 18.41 1.36 3.79
N ALA A 80 17.38 1.31 4.65
CA ALA A 80 17.41 0.46 5.84
C ALA A 80 17.44 -1.04 5.50
N ILE A 81 16.69 -1.47 4.50
CA ILE A 81 16.64 -2.88 4.06
C ILE A 81 17.97 -3.29 3.40
N TRP A 82 18.54 -2.46 2.53
CA TRP A 82 19.76 -2.78 1.77
C TRP A 82 21.05 -2.59 2.57
N PHE A 83 21.19 -1.48 3.31
CA PHE A 83 22.45 -1.15 3.99
C PHE A 83 22.46 -1.45 5.49
N GLN A 84 21.29 -1.56 6.13
CA GLN A 84 21.18 -1.84 7.57
C GLN A 84 20.57 -3.22 7.86
N SER A 85 20.52 -4.11 6.86
CA SER A 85 19.93 -5.45 6.96
C SER A 85 18.47 -5.47 7.42
N GLY A 86 17.73 -4.37 7.27
CA GLY A 86 16.36 -4.21 7.80
C GLY A 86 16.28 -3.85 9.29
N ARG A 87 17.41 -3.45 9.91
CA ARG A 87 17.45 -3.00 11.30
C ARG A 87 17.19 -1.50 11.39
N VAL A 88 16.16 -1.11 12.13
CA VAL A 88 15.80 0.28 12.38
C VAL A 88 15.57 0.53 13.87
N ASN A 89 15.76 1.78 14.28
CA ASN A 89 15.38 2.23 15.62
C ASN A 89 13.85 2.35 15.68
N PHE A 90 13.23 1.51 16.51
CA PHE A 90 11.78 1.39 16.62
C PHE A 90 11.10 2.73 16.90
N TRP A 91 11.58 3.47 17.90
CA TRP A 91 10.95 4.73 18.32
C TRP A 91 11.08 5.81 17.26
N HIS A 92 12.26 5.93 16.64
CA HIS A 92 12.48 6.90 15.57
C HIS A 92 11.55 6.65 14.38
N THR A 93 11.45 5.39 13.94
CA THR A 93 10.62 5.02 12.79
C THR A 93 9.13 5.20 13.07
N ILE A 94 8.65 4.83 14.27
CA ILE A 94 7.24 5.00 14.64
C ILE A 94 6.86 6.47 14.76
N VAL A 95 7.68 7.29 15.43
CA VAL A 95 7.42 8.74 15.56
C VAL A 95 7.35 9.39 14.19
N GLN A 96 8.25 9.03 13.28
CA GLN A 96 8.22 9.55 11.92
C GLN A 96 7.00 9.09 11.11
N ALA A 97 6.60 7.84 11.24
CA ALA A 97 5.39 7.34 10.58
C ALA A 97 4.14 8.06 11.09
N MET A 98 4.02 8.25 12.40
CA MET A 98 2.92 9.00 13.02
C MET A 98 2.92 10.45 12.56
N LEU A 99 4.07 11.11 12.54
CA LEU A 99 4.21 12.48 12.06
C LEU A 99 3.76 12.62 10.60
N SER A 100 4.24 11.73 9.72
CA SER A 100 3.84 11.73 8.31
C SER A 100 2.33 11.57 8.16
N MET A 101 1.70 10.70 8.96
CA MET A 101 0.26 10.50 8.91
C MET A 101 -0.51 11.71 9.43
N THR A 102 -0.02 12.38 10.48
CA THR A 102 -0.60 13.62 11.00
C THR A 102 -0.57 14.73 9.95
N ILE A 103 0.57 14.91 9.26
CA ILE A 103 0.70 15.92 8.20
C ILE A 103 -0.27 15.63 7.04
N VAL A 104 -0.41 14.37 6.65
CA VAL A 104 -1.40 13.95 5.64
C VAL A 104 -2.83 14.19 6.13
N GLY A 105 -3.13 13.92 7.40
CA GLY A 105 -4.43 14.18 8.02
C GLY A 105 -4.80 15.67 8.05
N MET A 106 -3.81 16.55 8.16
CA MET A 106 -3.97 18.02 8.07
C MET A 106 -4.15 18.51 6.61
N GLY A 107 -4.24 17.62 5.62
CA GLY A 107 -4.54 17.98 4.24
C GLY A 107 -3.32 18.32 3.38
N ALA A 108 -2.10 18.00 3.82
CA ALA A 108 -0.93 18.11 2.96
C ALA A 108 -1.04 17.17 1.75
N SER A 109 -0.64 17.65 0.56
CA SER A 109 -0.63 16.87 -0.68
C SER A 109 0.54 15.87 -0.74
N LEU A 110 0.57 14.96 0.23
CA LEU A 110 1.56 13.89 0.35
C LEU A 110 0.83 12.54 0.36
N GLY A 111 1.42 11.54 -0.29
CA GLY A 111 0.88 10.19 -0.27
C GLY A 111 0.96 9.56 1.13
N ARG A 112 -0.09 8.86 1.56
CA ARG A 112 -0.13 8.10 2.82
C ARG A 112 0.69 6.80 2.79
N GLU A 113 1.54 6.63 1.78
CA GLU A 113 2.19 5.37 1.46
C GLU A 113 3.37 5.04 2.38
N GLY A 114 4.10 6.06 2.85
CA GLY A 114 5.34 5.88 3.61
C GLY A 114 5.12 5.31 5.02
N ALA A 115 4.15 5.86 5.75
CA ALA A 115 3.90 5.50 7.14
C ALA A 115 3.52 4.02 7.37
N PRO A 116 2.62 3.38 6.58
CA PRO A 116 2.33 1.95 6.69
C PRO A 116 3.58 1.07 6.58
N LYS A 117 4.43 1.38 5.61
CA LYS A 117 5.68 0.65 5.35
C LYS A 117 6.65 0.78 6.52
N GLN A 118 6.77 1.98 7.08
CA GLN A 118 7.65 2.26 8.23
C GLN A 118 7.18 1.53 9.50
N VAL A 119 5.88 1.52 9.80
CA VAL A 119 5.33 0.81 10.96
C VAL A 119 5.58 -0.70 10.84
N GLY A 120 5.26 -1.28 9.68
CA GLY A 120 5.50 -2.70 9.41
C GLY A 120 6.99 -3.08 9.49
N LEU A 121 7.88 -2.24 8.95
CA LEU A 121 9.33 -2.40 9.05
C LEU A 121 9.81 -2.36 10.52
N ALA A 122 9.33 -1.40 11.31
CA ALA A 122 9.74 -1.23 12.70
C ALA A 122 9.39 -2.45 13.56
N ILE A 123 8.18 -3.00 13.36
CA ILE A 123 7.71 -4.19 14.06
C ILE A 123 8.54 -5.42 13.68
N ALA A 124 8.75 -5.64 12.38
CA ALA A 124 9.62 -6.72 11.89
C ALA A 124 11.06 -6.59 12.42
N SER A 125 11.56 -5.36 12.56
CA SER A 125 12.88 -5.08 13.10
C SER A 125 13.02 -5.44 14.59
N VAL A 126 11.98 -5.22 15.39
CA VAL A 126 11.97 -5.65 16.79
C VAL A 126 11.90 -7.16 16.89
N LEU A 127 11.01 -7.78 16.11
CA LEU A 127 10.82 -9.23 16.11
C LEU A 127 12.07 -10.00 15.66
N SER A 128 12.76 -9.51 14.65
CA SER A 128 14.02 -10.10 14.18
C SER A 128 15.14 -10.01 15.22
N ARG A 129 15.23 -8.90 15.97
CA ARG A 129 16.17 -8.78 17.09
C ARG A 129 15.83 -9.74 18.23
N TRP A 130 14.55 -9.85 18.57
CA TRP A 130 14.09 -10.76 19.60
C TRP A 130 14.35 -12.23 19.23
N GLY A 131 14.11 -12.60 17.96
CA GLY A 131 14.38 -13.92 17.43
C GLY A 131 15.85 -14.21 17.08
N ARG A 132 16.76 -13.26 17.30
CA ARG A 132 18.19 -13.35 16.94
C ARG A 132 18.42 -13.84 15.50
N LEU A 133 17.59 -13.38 14.57
CA LEU A 133 17.63 -13.81 13.17
C LEU A 133 18.91 -13.36 12.48
N THR A 134 19.32 -14.12 11.46
CA THR A 134 20.44 -13.74 10.58
C THR A 134 20.13 -12.45 9.83
N SER A 135 21.15 -11.80 9.27
CA SER A 135 20.96 -10.56 8.49
C SER A 135 20.05 -10.77 7.27
N ALA A 136 20.16 -11.93 6.60
CA ALA A 136 19.32 -12.27 5.45
C ALA A 136 17.85 -12.47 5.85
N GLU A 137 17.60 -13.22 6.92
CA GLU A 137 16.24 -13.43 7.46
C GLU A 137 15.64 -12.13 8.00
N THR A 138 16.44 -11.29 8.66
CA THR A 138 16.00 -9.98 9.16
C THR A 138 15.57 -9.10 8.01
N ARG A 139 16.36 -9.05 6.94
CA ARG A 139 16.05 -8.28 5.73
C ARG A 139 14.78 -8.78 5.04
N PHE A 140 14.63 -10.10 4.96
CA PHE A 140 13.41 -10.72 4.41
C PHE A 140 12.17 -10.39 5.25
N LEU A 141 12.26 -10.55 6.57
CA LEU A 141 11.16 -10.24 7.49
C LEU A 141 10.80 -8.76 7.49
N ALA A 142 11.80 -7.88 7.40
CA ALA A 142 11.65 -6.43 7.28
C ALA A 142 10.88 -6.03 6.02
N ALA A 143 11.24 -6.61 4.86
CA ALA A 143 10.50 -6.38 3.61
C ALA A 143 9.07 -6.91 3.68
N CYS A 144 8.88 -8.13 4.20
CA CYS A 144 7.54 -8.70 4.39
C CYS A 144 6.68 -7.84 5.32
N GLY A 145 7.25 -7.33 6.42
CA GLY A 145 6.53 -6.44 7.34
C GLY A 145 6.12 -5.12 6.69
N ALA A 146 7.03 -4.49 5.93
CA ALA A 146 6.72 -3.27 5.21
C ALA A 146 5.63 -3.47 4.14
N GLY A 147 5.67 -4.58 3.39
CA GLY A 147 4.63 -4.94 2.43
C GLY A 147 3.30 -5.31 3.08
N ALA A 148 3.34 -6.03 4.19
CA ALA A 148 2.15 -6.38 4.96
C ALA A 148 1.44 -5.14 5.53
N GLY A 149 2.19 -4.15 6.02
CA GLY A 149 1.63 -2.88 6.48
C GLY A 149 0.94 -2.10 5.36
N MET A 150 1.52 -2.10 4.15
CA MET A 150 0.86 -1.54 2.97
C MET A 150 -0.42 -2.34 2.65
N GLY A 151 -0.33 -3.66 2.52
CA GLY A 151 -1.48 -4.52 2.19
C GLY A 151 -2.65 -4.38 3.17
N ALA A 152 -2.36 -4.19 4.46
CA ALA A 152 -3.34 -3.99 5.51
C ALA A 152 -4.12 -2.67 5.37
N ILE A 153 -3.43 -1.59 5.00
CA ILE A 153 -4.05 -0.25 4.87
C ILE A 153 -4.84 -0.10 3.58
N TYR A 154 -4.37 -0.70 2.49
CA TYR A 154 -5.00 -0.57 1.19
C TYR A 154 -6.02 -1.68 0.88
N ASN A 155 -6.17 -2.68 1.75
CA ASN A 155 -6.95 -3.90 1.49
C ASN A 155 -6.48 -4.65 0.24
N VAL A 156 -5.17 -4.64 -0.03
CA VAL A 156 -4.56 -5.32 -1.19
C VAL A 156 -3.41 -6.23 -0.73
N PRO A 157 -3.72 -7.42 -0.16
CA PRO A 157 -2.69 -8.30 0.40
C PRO A 157 -1.71 -8.82 -0.66
N LEU A 158 -2.19 -9.14 -1.88
CA LEU A 158 -1.31 -9.58 -2.96
C LEU A 158 -0.35 -8.48 -3.41
N GLY A 159 -0.87 -7.27 -3.60
CA GLY A 159 -0.07 -6.10 -3.97
C GLY A 159 1.00 -5.78 -2.92
N GLY A 160 0.66 -5.90 -1.63
CA GLY A 160 1.62 -5.76 -0.54
C GLY A 160 2.73 -6.83 -0.55
N ALA A 161 2.38 -8.08 -0.85
CA ALA A 161 3.34 -9.19 -0.93
C ALA A 161 4.28 -9.04 -2.15
N LEU A 162 3.75 -8.69 -3.32
CA LEU A 162 4.56 -8.43 -4.52
C LEU A 162 5.45 -7.21 -4.33
N PHE A 163 4.94 -6.14 -3.73
CA PHE A 163 5.72 -4.96 -3.38
C PHE A 163 6.90 -5.30 -2.47
N ALA A 164 6.70 -6.16 -1.46
CA ALA A 164 7.79 -6.59 -0.59
C ALA A 164 8.91 -7.33 -1.35
N LEU A 165 8.55 -8.25 -2.25
CA LEU A 165 9.52 -9.10 -2.93
C LEU A 165 10.22 -8.39 -4.09
N GLU A 166 9.44 -7.70 -4.93
CA GLU A 166 9.95 -7.06 -6.14
C GLU A 166 10.63 -5.72 -5.82
N VAL A 167 9.98 -4.85 -5.05
CA VAL A 167 10.47 -3.47 -4.84
C VAL A 167 11.46 -3.38 -3.70
N LEU A 168 11.18 -4.03 -2.57
CA LEU A 168 12.06 -3.92 -1.39
C LEU A 168 13.21 -4.93 -1.44
N LEU A 169 12.93 -6.18 -1.82
CA LEU A 169 13.92 -7.24 -1.83
C LEU A 169 14.66 -7.36 -3.18
N GLY A 170 14.02 -6.99 -4.30
CA GLY A 170 14.59 -7.13 -5.64
C GLY A 170 14.65 -8.58 -6.13
N THR A 171 13.93 -9.50 -5.50
CA THR A 171 13.94 -10.92 -5.87
C THR A 171 12.57 -11.55 -5.68
N VAL A 172 12.05 -12.16 -6.75
CA VAL A 172 10.80 -12.89 -6.75
C VAL A 172 11.12 -14.36 -6.92
N ALA A 173 11.10 -15.10 -5.82
CA ALA A 173 11.29 -16.54 -5.81
C ALA A 173 10.04 -17.21 -5.24
N LEU A 174 9.58 -18.29 -5.89
CA LEU A 174 8.42 -19.08 -5.45
C LEU A 174 8.40 -19.41 -3.93
N PRO A 175 9.51 -19.85 -3.31
CA PRO A 175 9.52 -20.14 -1.87
C PRO A 175 9.38 -18.90 -0.98
N LEU A 176 9.62 -17.68 -1.50
CA LEU A 176 9.48 -16.42 -0.76
C LEU A 176 8.08 -15.82 -0.89
N ILE A 177 7.33 -16.19 -1.93
CA ILE A 177 5.97 -15.70 -2.18
C ILE A 177 5.01 -16.15 -1.09
N LEU A 178 5.02 -17.44 -0.76
CA LEU A 178 4.14 -17.99 0.29
C LEU A 178 4.29 -17.26 1.63
N PRO A 179 5.51 -17.11 2.21
CA PRO A 179 5.69 -16.39 3.46
C PRO A 179 5.31 -14.91 3.38
N ALA A 180 5.64 -14.20 2.30
CA ALA A 180 5.25 -12.79 2.13
C ALA A 180 3.73 -12.62 2.04
N MET A 181 3.07 -13.51 1.28
CA MET A 181 1.62 -13.50 1.10
C MET A 181 0.89 -13.83 2.40
N THR A 182 1.37 -14.80 3.18
CA THR A 182 0.78 -15.10 4.49
C THR A 182 0.87 -13.92 5.46
N ALA A 183 2.00 -13.21 5.52
CA ALA A 183 2.12 -12.00 6.36
C ALA A 183 1.13 -10.91 5.94
N ALA A 184 1.01 -10.66 4.63
CA ALA A 184 0.10 -9.64 4.10
C ALA A 184 -1.37 -10.00 4.34
N LEU A 185 -1.75 -11.26 4.09
CA LEU A 185 -3.11 -11.75 4.34
C LEU A 185 -3.50 -11.63 5.82
N ILE A 186 -2.61 -12.02 6.72
CA ILE A 186 -2.85 -11.92 8.17
C ILE A 186 -2.98 -10.44 8.57
N ALA A 187 -2.10 -9.56 8.07
CA ALA A 187 -2.17 -8.14 8.38
C ALA A 187 -3.48 -7.49 7.88
N THR A 188 -3.93 -7.84 6.67
CA THR A 188 -5.22 -7.39 6.13
C THR A 188 -6.41 -7.97 6.91
N ALA A 189 -6.37 -9.24 7.29
CA ALA A 189 -7.44 -9.84 8.09
C ALA A 189 -7.54 -9.20 9.48
N VAL A 190 -6.41 -8.84 10.08
CA VAL A 190 -6.36 -8.14 11.37
C VAL A 190 -6.87 -6.70 11.24
N SER A 191 -6.56 -6.00 10.13
CA SER A 191 -7.03 -4.62 9.96
C SER A 191 -8.55 -4.49 9.79
N TRP A 192 -9.24 -5.56 9.40
CA TRP A 192 -10.70 -5.60 9.35
C TRP A 192 -11.41 -5.47 10.70
N ILE A 193 -10.66 -5.51 11.82
CA ILE A 193 -11.21 -5.18 13.14
C ILE A 193 -11.67 -3.72 13.18
N THR A 194 -10.90 -2.82 12.56
CA THR A 194 -11.11 -1.36 12.66
C THR A 194 -11.48 -0.73 11.31
N LEU A 195 -11.00 -1.30 10.20
CA LEU A 195 -11.29 -0.82 8.84
C LEU A 195 -12.46 -1.60 8.22
N PRO A 196 -13.37 -0.94 7.49
CA PRO A 196 -14.37 -1.63 6.69
C PRO A 196 -13.72 -2.53 5.64
N ASN A 197 -14.28 -3.72 5.41
CA ASN A 197 -13.88 -4.67 4.36
C ASN A 197 -14.31 -4.20 2.94
N GLN A 198 -14.17 -2.91 2.66
CA GLN A 198 -14.55 -2.30 1.38
C GLN A 198 -13.28 -1.85 0.67
N PRO A 199 -13.17 -2.06 -0.65
CA PRO A 199 -12.05 -1.53 -1.40
C PRO A 199 -12.04 -0.01 -1.33
N THR A 200 -10.86 0.58 -1.11
CA THR A 200 -10.71 2.05 -1.02
C THR A 200 -11.15 2.76 -2.29
N TYR A 201 -11.03 2.09 -3.45
CA TYR A 201 -11.40 2.62 -4.76
C TYR A 201 -12.44 1.71 -5.42
N THR A 202 -13.65 2.21 -5.63
CA THR A 202 -14.69 1.52 -6.40
C THR A 202 -14.78 2.15 -7.78
N ILE A 203 -14.47 1.38 -8.82
CA ILE A 203 -14.61 1.82 -10.22
C ILE A 203 -15.95 1.26 -10.73
N PRO A 204 -16.90 2.11 -11.19
CA PRO A 204 -18.25 1.68 -11.54
C PRO A 204 -18.29 0.63 -12.66
N PHE A 205 -17.33 0.68 -13.59
CA PHE A 205 -17.19 -0.30 -14.67
C PHE A 205 -16.84 -1.73 -14.18
N ILE A 206 -16.08 -1.86 -13.09
CA ILE A 206 -15.71 -3.18 -12.56
C ILE A 206 -16.88 -3.78 -11.76
N ARG A 207 -17.67 -2.92 -11.09
CA ARG A 207 -18.85 -3.34 -10.32
C ARG A 207 -19.89 -4.03 -11.20
N SER A 208 -20.16 -3.52 -12.40
CA SER A 208 -21.14 -4.13 -13.31
C SER A 208 -20.69 -5.51 -13.83
N ILE A 209 -19.38 -5.73 -14.00
CA ILE A 209 -18.81 -7.04 -14.36
C ILE A 209 -18.98 -8.03 -13.20
N LEU A 210 -18.67 -7.61 -11.97
CA LEU A 210 -18.81 -8.45 -10.78
C LEU A 210 -20.28 -8.79 -10.46
N GLU A 211 -21.18 -7.83 -10.63
CA GLU A 211 -22.62 -8.04 -10.44
C GLU A 211 -23.18 -9.01 -11.50
N SER A 212 -22.69 -8.96 -12.75
CA SER A 212 -23.04 -9.91 -13.81
C SER A 212 -22.57 -11.34 -13.53
N CYS A 213 -21.46 -11.52 -12.79
CA CYS A 213 -20.95 -12.83 -12.37
C CYS A 213 -21.58 -13.36 -11.07
N SER A 214 -22.38 -12.55 -10.37
CA SER A 214 -22.99 -12.90 -9.08
C SER A 214 -24.43 -13.47 -9.18
N GLY A 215 -24.86 -13.86 -10.39
CA GLY A 215 -26.15 -14.52 -10.62
C GLY A 215 -26.29 -15.84 -9.84
N PRO A 216 -27.54 -16.29 -9.59
CA PRO A 216 -27.81 -17.45 -8.75
C PRO A 216 -27.14 -18.71 -9.29
N PHE A 217 -26.51 -19.42 -8.36
CA PHE A 217 -25.71 -20.62 -8.53
C PHE A 217 -26.56 -21.78 -9.10
N SER A 218 -26.64 -21.92 -10.42
CA SER A 218 -27.19 -23.12 -11.07
C SER A 218 -26.08 -24.18 -11.19
N SER A 219 -26.44 -25.41 -10.85
CA SER A 219 -25.58 -26.59 -10.67
C SER A 219 -24.91 -27.13 -11.94
N ASP A 220 -24.97 -26.42 -13.07
CA ASP A 220 -24.69 -27.01 -14.39
C ASP A 220 -23.35 -26.54 -14.96
N HIS A 221 -22.67 -25.60 -14.29
CA HIS A 221 -21.41 -24.98 -14.72
C HIS A 221 -20.15 -25.48 -13.98
N TRP A 222 -20.24 -26.63 -13.30
CA TRP A 222 -19.24 -27.09 -12.32
C TRP A 222 -17.93 -27.66 -12.87
N LEU A 223 -17.77 -27.88 -14.18
CA LEU A 223 -16.58 -28.57 -14.71
C LEU A 223 -15.48 -27.66 -15.29
N GLY A 224 -15.67 -26.33 -15.35
CA GLY A 224 -14.69 -25.44 -15.99
C GLY A 224 -13.98 -24.40 -15.11
N SER A 225 -14.59 -23.98 -13.99
CA SER A 225 -14.26 -22.64 -13.44
C SER A 225 -13.80 -22.61 -11.98
N CYS A 226 -13.89 -23.73 -11.25
CA CYS A 226 -13.64 -23.73 -9.82
C CYS A 226 -12.16 -23.63 -9.35
N PRO A 227 -11.11 -23.93 -10.14
CA PRO A 227 -9.75 -23.62 -9.70
C PRO A 227 -9.45 -22.10 -9.72
N PHE A 228 -10.22 -21.31 -10.48
CA PHE A 228 -9.93 -19.90 -10.75
C PHE A 228 -10.54 -18.92 -9.72
N TYR A 229 -11.64 -19.29 -9.06
CA TYR A 229 -12.32 -18.41 -8.09
C TYR A 229 -11.58 -18.28 -6.75
N LEU A 230 -10.84 -19.32 -6.34
CA LEU A 230 -9.92 -19.22 -5.21
C LEU A 230 -8.72 -18.32 -5.54
N CYS A 231 -8.36 -18.21 -6.83
CA CYS A 231 -7.32 -17.33 -7.31
C CYS A 231 -7.77 -15.85 -7.33
N GLY A 232 -9.01 -15.55 -7.73
CA GLY A 232 -9.51 -14.16 -7.81
C GLY A 232 -9.61 -13.44 -6.47
N SER A 233 -9.96 -14.15 -5.40
CA SER A 233 -9.99 -13.61 -4.03
C SER A 233 -8.61 -13.50 -3.37
N LEU A 234 -7.65 -14.34 -3.79
CA LEU A 234 -6.25 -14.28 -3.35
C LEU A 234 -5.38 -13.30 -4.18
N PHE A 235 -5.72 -13.03 -5.45
CA PHE A 235 -4.91 -12.24 -6.39
C PHE A 235 -5.49 -10.90 -6.83
N GLY A 236 -6.76 -10.58 -6.57
CA GLY A 236 -7.33 -9.30 -7.00
C GLY A 236 -7.22 -9.01 -8.51
N LEU A 237 -6.95 -10.03 -9.33
CA LEU A 237 -6.93 -9.98 -10.78
C LEU A 237 -7.80 -11.11 -11.30
N MET A 238 -8.91 -10.76 -11.94
CA MET A 238 -9.68 -11.69 -12.76
C MET A 238 -9.21 -11.62 -14.22
N PRO A 239 -9.23 -12.76 -14.94
CA PRO A 239 -8.79 -12.82 -16.32
C PRO A 239 -9.82 -12.17 -17.23
N ILE A 240 -9.34 -11.49 -18.26
CA ILE A 240 -10.16 -11.04 -19.39
C ILE A 240 -10.47 -12.29 -20.22
N ASN A 241 -11.58 -12.96 -19.91
CA ASN A 241 -12.04 -14.08 -20.73
C ASN A 241 -12.88 -13.53 -21.88
N HIS A 242 -12.32 -13.54 -23.08
CA HIS A 242 -13.05 -13.23 -24.30
C HIS A 242 -13.90 -14.48 -24.66
N SER A 243 -15.20 -14.46 -24.34
CA SER A 243 -16.14 -15.41 -24.96
C SER A 243 -16.60 -14.89 -26.33
N PRO A 244 -16.64 -15.73 -27.37
CA PRO A 244 -16.82 -15.32 -28.75
C PRO A 244 -18.28 -15.37 -29.19
N ASP A 245 -19.18 -14.61 -28.55
CA ASP A 245 -20.60 -14.58 -28.97
C ASP A 245 -21.16 -13.16 -28.86
N GLY A 246 -20.99 -12.37 -29.93
CA GLY A 246 -21.60 -11.05 -30.07
C GLY A 246 -21.69 -10.64 -31.54
N PRO A 247 -22.87 -10.24 -32.06
CA PRO A 247 -23.03 -9.93 -33.48
C PRO A 247 -22.30 -8.64 -33.85
N CYS A 248 -21.58 -8.72 -34.98
CA CYS A 248 -20.86 -7.62 -35.60
C CYS A 248 -21.80 -6.46 -36.00
N GLY A 249 -21.49 -5.25 -35.54
CA GLY A 249 -22.05 -3.99 -36.02
C GLY A 249 -21.02 -2.85 -35.91
N PRO A 250 -20.67 -2.14 -37.01
CA PRO A 250 -19.65 -1.07 -37.03
C PRO A 250 -20.26 0.30 -36.62
N PRO A 251 -19.47 1.36 -36.31
CA PRO A 251 -18.09 1.59 -36.74
C PRO A 251 -17.14 2.06 -35.62
N TYR A 252 -16.27 1.16 -35.14
CA TYR A 252 -14.96 1.56 -34.62
C TYR A 252 -13.93 0.57 -35.17
N PRO A 253 -12.77 1.03 -35.65
CA PRO A 253 -11.82 0.19 -36.36
C PRO A 253 -11.19 -0.83 -35.41
N CYS A 254 -11.36 -2.11 -35.74
CA CYS A 254 -10.51 -3.18 -35.23
C CYS A 254 -9.09 -2.97 -35.76
N LEU A 255 -8.16 -2.60 -34.87
CA LEU A 255 -6.71 -2.69 -35.10
C LEU A 255 -6.09 -3.62 -34.05
N PRO A 256 -4.98 -4.29 -34.36
CA PRO A 256 -4.96 -5.75 -34.39
C PRO A 256 -4.39 -6.36 -33.13
N CYS A 257 -4.77 -7.60 -32.90
CA CYS A 257 -4.00 -8.58 -32.15
C CYS A 257 -2.55 -8.60 -32.64
N LEU A 258 -1.66 -7.92 -31.92
CA LEU A 258 -0.23 -8.22 -31.99
C LEU A 258 0.09 -9.15 -30.83
N ALA A 259 0.01 -10.43 -31.17
CA ALA A 259 0.90 -11.50 -30.75
C ALA A 259 1.66 -11.28 -29.44
N PHE A 260 1.25 -12.06 -28.44
CA PHE A 260 2.14 -12.58 -27.40
C PHE A 260 3.40 -13.15 -28.06
N SER A 261 4.48 -12.39 -27.97
CA SER A 261 5.86 -12.90 -27.98
C SER A 261 6.39 -12.75 -26.54
N PRO A 262 7.32 -13.59 -26.10
CA PRO A 262 7.65 -13.74 -24.69
C PRO A 262 8.30 -12.44 -24.19
N PHE A 263 7.55 -11.61 -23.47
CA PHE A 263 8.05 -10.30 -23.06
C PHE A 263 8.90 -10.41 -21.79
N PRO A 264 10.11 -9.82 -21.77
CA PRO A 264 10.97 -9.80 -20.58
C PRO A 264 10.37 -8.93 -19.48
N ILE A 265 10.63 -9.31 -18.23
CA ILE A 265 10.07 -8.81 -16.96
C ILE A 265 10.40 -7.32 -16.65
N HIS A 266 11.03 -6.58 -17.58
CA HIS A 266 11.53 -5.22 -17.32
C HIS A 266 10.55 -4.06 -17.61
N SER A 267 9.37 -4.30 -18.18
CA SER A 267 8.57 -3.19 -18.76
C SER A 267 7.25 -2.87 -18.06
N PHE A 268 6.76 -3.68 -17.12
CA PHE A 268 5.49 -3.38 -16.41
C PHE A 268 5.62 -2.14 -15.51
N TRP A 269 6.83 -1.86 -15.03
CA TRP A 269 7.12 -0.72 -14.17
C TRP A 269 7.36 0.58 -14.92
N GLY A 270 7.65 0.61 -16.23
CA GLY A 270 7.95 1.84 -16.95
C GLY A 270 6.84 2.90 -16.86
N THR A 271 5.58 2.47 -16.94
CA THR A 271 4.41 3.36 -16.92
C THR A 271 4.03 3.82 -15.50
N VAL A 272 4.33 3.01 -14.48
CA VAL A 272 4.16 3.38 -13.06
C VAL A 272 5.30 4.27 -12.59
N TRP A 273 6.54 4.02 -13.06
CA TRP A 273 7.72 4.84 -12.76
C TRP A 273 7.63 6.25 -13.35
N ILE A 274 7.09 6.40 -14.58
CA ILE A 274 6.89 7.72 -15.21
C ILE A 274 5.93 8.60 -14.40
N SER A 275 4.92 8.01 -13.76
CA SER A 275 3.99 8.78 -12.91
C SER A 275 4.56 9.10 -11.52
N LEU A 276 5.47 8.28 -10.98
CA LEU A 276 6.10 8.54 -9.67
C LEU A 276 7.36 9.42 -9.74
N SER A 277 8.00 9.54 -10.90
CA SER A 277 9.28 10.27 -11.07
C SER A 277 9.12 11.70 -11.60
N LEU A 278 7.91 12.10 -12.02
CA LEU A 278 7.71 13.39 -12.69
C LEU A 278 7.78 14.66 -11.83
N PRO A 279 7.75 14.67 -10.47
CA PRO A 279 7.99 15.91 -9.73
C PRO A 279 9.49 16.23 -9.52
N LEU A 280 10.45 15.37 -9.93
CA LEU A 280 11.88 15.59 -9.65
C LEU A 280 12.76 15.90 -10.88
N ALA A 281 12.19 16.04 -12.08
CA ALA A 281 12.96 16.27 -13.31
C ALA A 281 12.60 17.58 -14.07
N ILE A 282 12.06 18.59 -13.39
CA ILE A 282 11.91 19.96 -13.95
C ILE A 282 12.83 20.92 -13.18
N ASN A 283 14.13 20.63 -13.13
CA ASN A 283 15.14 21.67 -12.91
C ASN A 283 16.54 21.19 -13.32
N SER A 284 16.84 21.20 -14.62
CA SER A 284 18.15 21.59 -15.15
C SER A 284 18.18 21.41 -16.67
N ARG A 285 18.60 22.47 -17.37
CA ARG A 285 18.91 22.58 -18.82
C ARG A 285 17.78 23.12 -19.72
N CYS A 286 17.57 24.43 -19.61
CA CYS A 286 17.44 25.30 -20.77
C CYS A 286 18.43 26.47 -20.61
N SER A 287 19.65 26.26 -21.12
CA SER A 287 20.63 27.26 -21.58
C SER A 287 21.82 26.51 -22.15
#